data_AF-A0A257W1H4-F1
#
_entry.id   AF-A0A257W1H4-F1
#
_cell.length_a   1.000
_cell.length_b   1.000
_cell.length_c   1.000
_cell.angle_alpha   90.00
_cell.angle_beta   90.00
_cell.angle_gamma   90.00
#
_symmetry.space_group_name_H-M   'P 1'
#
loop_
_entity.id
_entity.type
_entity.pdbx_description
1 polymer ?
#
loop_
_entity_poly.entity_id
_entity_poly.type
_entity_poly.pdbx_seq_one_letter_code
_entity_poly.pdbx_strand_id
1 'polypeptide(L)'
;MMILSYQMGQKYYPVPYAKKKLLAYLVLVKLIYLIHRGILQLWNPLWFSIASGTVLLLAFAWFISKVERKEMRKVFFRETGA
;
A
#
# COMPACT_ATOMS: atom_id res chain seq x y z
N MET A 1 -14.16 3.33 17.98
CA MET A 1 -14.58 1.93 17.75
C MET A 1 -13.48 1.03 17.17
N MET A 2 -12.62 1.46 16.24
CA MET A 2 -11.47 0.62 15.81
C MET A 2 -10.21 0.72 16.70
N ILE A 3 -9.89 1.92 17.18
CA ILE A 3 -8.64 2.19 17.93
C ILE A 3 -8.64 1.48 19.29
N LEU A 4 -9.76 1.54 20.03
CA LEU A 4 -9.89 0.89 21.34
C LEU A 4 -9.78 -0.63 21.23
N SER A 5 -10.40 -1.26 20.23
CA SER A 5 -10.28 -2.71 19.98
C SER A 5 -8.85 -3.10 19.59
N TYR A 6 -8.15 -2.28 18.82
CA TYR A 6 -6.74 -2.50 18.50
C TYR A 6 -5.85 -2.40 19.75
N GLN A 7 -6.07 -1.39 20.59
CA GLN A 7 -5.29 -1.18 21.81
C GLN A 7 -5.52 -2.31 22.83
N MET A 8 -6.77 -2.69 23.09
CA MET A 8 -7.07 -3.82 23.97
C MET A 8 -6.58 -5.14 23.38
N GLY A 9 -6.82 -5.38 22.09
CA GLY A 9 -6.35 -6.59 21.39
C GLY A 9 -4.82 -6.75 21.49
N GLN A 10 -4.07 -5.67 21.27
CA GLN A 10 -2.60 -5.69 21.41
C GLN A 10 -2.11 -5.90 22.85
N LYS A 11 -2.88 -5.46 23.86
CA LYS A 11 -2.54 -5.64 25.28
C LYS A 11 -2.62 -7.11 25.69
N TYR A 12 -3.66 -7.83 25.25
CA TYR A 12 -3.86 -9.23 25.63
C TYR A 12 -3.23 -10.22 24.64
N TYR A 13 -3.12 -9.85 23.36
CA TYR A 13 -2.52 -10.66 22.29
C TYR A 13 -1.61 -9.78 21.42
N PRO A 14 -0.33 -9.60 21.80
CA PRO A 14 0.59 -8.74 21.06
C PRO A 14 0.98 -9.40 19.73
N VAL A 15 0.37 -8.92 18.65
CA VAL A 15 0.74 -9.31 17.28
C VAL A 15 1.78 -8.32 16.75
N PRO A 16 2.95 -8.77 16.27
CA PRO A 16 4.03 -7.92 15.78
C PRO A 16 3.73 -7.37 14.37
N TYR A 17 2.77 -6.45 14.28
CA TYR A 17 2.44 -5.78 13.02
C TYR A 17 3.56 -4.85 12.57
N ALA A 18 3.84 -4.84 11.27
CA ALA A 18 4.73 -3.87 10.64
C ALA A 18 4.05 -2.48 10.49
N LYS A 19 3.66 -1.87 11.62
CA LYS A 19 2.85 -0.63 11.69
C LYS A 19 3.45 0.49 10.83
N LYS A 20 4.78 0.64 10.85
CA LYS A 20 5.51 1.64 10.06
C LYS A 20 5.32 1.44 8.54
N LYS A 21 5.41 0.19 8.06
CA LYS A 21 5.20 -0.14 6.64
C LYS A 21 3.76 0.09 6.22
N LEU A 22 2.81 -0.40 7.02
CA LEU A 22 1.37 -0.24 6.78
C LEU A 22 0.98 1.24 6.71
N LEU A 23 1.45 2.05 7.67
CA LEU A 23 1.19 3.47 7.68
C LEU A 23 1.80 4.17 6.45
N ALA A 24 3.02 3.80 6.05
CA ALA A 24 3.66 4.35 4.85
C ALA A 24 2.84 4.04 3.58
N TYR A 25 2.32 2.82 3.43
CA TYR A 25 1.46 2.46 2.29
C TYR A 25 0.14 3.23 2.29
N LEU A 26 -0.49 3.42 3.45
CA LEU A 26 -1.71 4.22 3.55
C LEU A 26 -1.48 5.69 3.16
N VAL A 27 -0.38 6.28 3.63
CA VAL A 27 0.00 7.66 3.26
C VAL A 27 0.29 7.74 1.76
N LEU A 28 1.03 6.77 1.20
CA LEU A 28 1.35 6.73 -0.22
C LEU A 28 0.09 6.65 -1.10
N VAL A 29 -0.84 5.74 -0.80
CA VAL A 29 -2.11 5.62 -1.54
C VAL A 29 -2.95 6.89 -1.43
N LYS A 30 -2.98 7.53 -0.25
CA LYS A 30 -3.66 8.82 -0.07
C LYS A 30 -3.05 9.91 -0.96
N LEU A 31 -1.72 9.98 -1.07
CA LEU A 31 -1.04 10.94 -1.94
C LEU A 31 -1.33 10.66 -3.42
N ILE A 32 -1.26 9.40 -3.84
CA ILE A 32 -1.61 8.97 -5.20
C ILE A 32 -3.03 9.40 -5.56
N TYR A 33 -3.99 9.18 -4.65
CA TYR A 33 -5.38 9.62 -4.84
C TYR A 33 -5.49 11.15 -4.98
N LEU A 34 -4.83 11.92 -4.12
CA LEU A 34 -4.87 13.38 -4.19
C LEU A 34 -4.25 13.91 -5.49
N ILE A 35 -3.15 13.31 -5.93
CA ILE A 35 -2.48 13.66 -7.19
C ILE A 35 -3.40 13.36 -8.38
N HIS A 36 -3.96 12.14 -8.45
CA HIS A 36 -4.88 11.77 -9.53
C HIS A 36 -6.10 12.67 -9.57
N ARG A 37 -6.71 12.93 -8.42
CA ARG A 37 -7.84 13.85 -8.31
C ARG A 37 -7.47 15.28 -8.73
N GLY A 38 -6.31 15.79 -8.33
CA GLY A 38 -5.84 17.12 -8.71
C GLY A 38 -5.61 17.25 -10.22
N ILE A 39 -5.03 16.21 -10.84
CA ILE A 39 -4.86 16.13 -12.29
C ILE A 39 -6.23 16.17 -13.00
N LEU A 40 -7.21 15.41 -12.52
CA LEU A 40 -8.55 15.39 -13.11
C LEU A 40 -9.34 16.68 -12.89
N GLN A 41 -9.04 17.47 -11.87
CA GLN A 41 -9.66 18.79 -11.73
C GLN A 41 -9.25 19.75 -12.84
N LEU A 42 -8.07 19.54 -13.44
CA LEU A 42 -7.57 20.37 -14.54
C LEU A 42 -8.02 19.85 -15.90
N TRP A 43 -8.11 18.52 -16.07
CA TRP A 43 -8.41 17.88 -17.35
C TRP A 43 -9.05 16.50 -17.16
N ASN A 44 -10.35 16.36 -17.46
CA ASN A 44 -11.13 15.15 -17.12
C ASN A 44 -11.83 14.41 -18.29
N PRO A 45 -11.22 14.20 -19.47
CA PRO A 45 -11.77 13.24 -20.41
C PRO A 45 -11.55 11.81 -19.90
N LEU A 46 -12.53 10.93 -20.16
CA LEU A 46 -12.58 9.57 -19.64
C LEU A 46 -11.30 8.76 -19.91
N TRP A 47 -10.79 8.82 -21.14
CA TRP A 47 -9.59 8.08 -21.55
C TRP A 47 -8.35 8.52 -20.77
N PHE A 48 -8.22 9.83 -20.50
CA PHE A 48 -7.10 10.37 -19.72
C PHE A 48 -7.22 9.98 -18.24
N SER A 49 -8.44 9.96 -17.71
CA SER A 49 -8.71 9.50 -16.34
C SER A 49 -8.31 8.05 -16.12
N ILE A 50 -8.71 7.18 -17.04
CA ILE A 50 -8.34 5.76 -17.01
C ILE A 50 -6.83 5.61 -17.20
N ALA A 51 -6.24 6.23 -18.23
CA ALA A 51 -4.82 6.11 -18.52
C ALA A 51 -3.93 6.58 -17.36
N SER A 52 -4.19 7.78 -16.83
CA SER A 52 -3.45 8.32 -15.69
C SER A 52 -3.62 7.44 -14.44
N GLY A 53 -4.85 6.96 -14.17
CA GLY A 53 -5.11 6.04 -13.06
C GLY A 53 -4.33 4.73 -13.18
N THR A 54 -4.32 4.12 -14.37
CA THR A 54 -3.57 2.90 -14.65
C THR A 54 -2.06 3.13 -14.48
N VAL A 55 -1.52 4.26 -14.97
CA VAL A 55 -0.10 4.60 -14.79
C VAL A 55 0.26 4.73 -13.31
N LEU A 56 -0.54 5.44 -12.51
CA LEU A 56 -0.30 5.57 -11.08
C LEU A 56 -0.41 4.22 -10.35
N LEU A 57 -1.34 3.35 -10.76
CA LEU A 57 -1.47 2.00 -10.23
C LEU A 57 -0.23 1.15 -10.52
N LEU A 58 0.26 1.17 -11.77
CA LEU A 58 1.48 0.45 -12.16
C LEU A 58 2.70 0.98 -11.42
N ALA A 59 2.81 2.30 -11.24
CA ALA A 59 3.88 2.91 -10.46
C ALA A 59 3.85 2.46 -8.98
N PHE A 60 2.65 2.38 -8.38
CA PHE A 60 2.46 1.86 -7.03
C PHE A 60 2.84 0.37 -6.91
N ALA A 61 2.39 -0.46 -7.85
CA ALA A 61 2.72 -1.87 -7.89
C ALA A 61 4.24 -2.08 -8.01
N TRP A 62 4.89 -1.36 -8.92
CA TRP A 62 6.34 -1.40 -9.09
C TRP A 62 7.09 -0.96 -7.83
N PHE A 63 6.63 0.12 -7.18
CA PHE A 63 7.20 0.60 -5.93
C PHE A 63 7.13 -0.48 -4.82
N ILE A 64 5.97 -1.11 -4.64
CA ILE A 64 5.80 -2.19 -3.66
C ILE A 64 6.73 -3.38 -3.99
N SER A 65 6.78 -3.80 -5.26
CA SER A 65 7.66 -4.90 -5.68
C SER A 65 9.13 -4.61 -5.36
N LYS A 66 9.57 -3.34 -5.45
CA LYS A 66 10.93 -2.93 -5.10
C LYS A 66 11.17 -2.93 -3.58
N VAL A 67 10.23 -2.39 -2.81
CA VAL A 67 10.33 -2.28 -1.33
C VAL A 67 10.28 -3.66 -0.68
N GLU A 68 9.35 -4.52 -1.11
CA GLU A 68 9.14 -5.85 -0.53
C GLU A 68 9.95 -6.95 -1.23
N ARG A 69 10.90 -6.61 -2.12
CA ARG A 69 11.69 -7.62 -2.87
C ARG A 69 12.35 -8.67 -1.97
N LYS A 70 12.76 -8.28 -0.77
CA LYS A 70 13.35 -9.20 0.23
C LYS A 70 12.31 -10.15 0.83
N GLU A 71 11.11 -9.65 1.17
CA GLU A 71 10.03 -10.46 1.73
C GLU A 71 9.38 -11.34 0.65
N MET A 72 9.20 -10.82 -0.58
CA MET A 72 8.71 -11.61 -1.72
C MET A 72 9.62 -12.80 -2.03
N ARG A 73 10.94 -12.61 -1.90
CA ARG A 73 11.88 -13.73 -2.03
C ARG A 73 11.72 -14.76 -0.92
N LYS A 74 11.44 -14.38 0.33
CA LYS A 74 11.21 -15.34 1.41
C LYS A 74 9.93 -16.15 1.22
N VAL A 75 8.88 -15.53 0.69
CA VAL A 75 7.60 -16.22 0.41
C VAL A 75 7.72 -17.15 -0.80
N PHE A 76 8.41 -16.73 -1.86
CA PHE A 76 8.53 -17.51 -3.10
C PHE A 76 9.67 -18.53 -3.08
N PHE A 77 10.84 -18.16 -2.53
CA PHE A 77 12.01 -19.04 -2.35
C PHE A 77 12.07 -19.58 -0.92
N ARG A 78 10.92 -19.95 -0.34
CA ARG A 78 10.93 -20.64 0.95
C ARG A 78 11.66 -21.97 0.74
N GLU A 79 12.93 -22.02 1.14
CA GLU A 79 13.61 -23.27 1.41
C GLU A 79 12.72 -24.05 2.38
N THR A 80 12.41 -25.27 1.98
CA THR A 80 11.95 -26.36 2.84
C THR A 80 13.00 -26.58 3.93
N GLY A 81 12.95 -25.76 4.98
CA GLY A 81 13.68 -25.97 6.22
C GLY A 81 12.70 -26.44 7.28
N ALA A 82 12.72 -27.75 7.51
CA ALA A 82 12.09 -28.44 8.63
C ALA A 82 12.59 -27.89 9.98
#